data_AF-A0A3D5RQY1-F1
#
_entry.id   AF-A0A3D5RQY1-F1
#
_cell.length_a   1.000
_cell.length_b   1.000
_cell.length_c   1.000
_cell.angle_alpha   90.00
_cell.angle_beta   90.00
_cell.angle_gamma   90.00
#
_symmetry.space_group_name_H-M   'P 1'
#
loop_
_entity.id
_entity.type
_entity.pdbx_description
1 polymer ?
#
loop_
_entity_poly.entity_id
_entity_poly.type
_entity_poly.pdbx_seq_one_letter_code
_entity_poly.pdbx_strand_id
1 'polypeptide(L)'
;CSLVGVELQDNAVELPSFNHPRCAAYVLGPEKASLSPALTARCDHIIRIPTRFCLNVGIAGVVVMYDRLISTRRFPARPVMPGGPDVTTLERFRTAPPLGEVALAERDGALADP
;
A
#
# COMPACT_ATOMS: atom_id res chain seq x y z
N CYS A 1 -4.97 -8.31 17.65
CA CYS A 1 -3.96 -8.62 16.62
C CYS A 1 -4.58 -9.68 15.72
N SER A 2 -4.56 -9.50 14.39
CA SER A 2 -5.06 -10.52 13.46
C SER A 2 -3.94 -11.48 13.09
N LEU A 3 -4.23 -12.78 13.11
CA LEU A 3 -3.30 -13.82 12.71
C LEU A 3 -3.40 -14.05 11.19
N VAL A 4 -2.30 -13.87 10.48
CA VAL A 4 -2.23 -14.01 9.02
C VAL A 4 -1.29 -15.16 8.68
N GLY A 5 -1.85 -16.25 8.17
CA GLY A 5 -1.08 -17.37 7.65
C GLY A 5 -0.57 -17.09 6.24
N VAL A 6 0.71 -17.36 5.99
CA VAL A 6 1.33 -17.27 4.67
C VAL A 6 1.57 -18.68 4.17
N GLU A 7 0.75 -19.12 3.22
CA GLU A 7 0.72 -20.51 2.75
C GLU A 7 0.25 -20.60 1.30
N LEU A 8 0.75 -21.61 0.57
CA LEU A 8 0.28 -21.92 -0.78
C LEU A 8 -0.98 -22.82 -0.68
N GLN A 9 -2.15 -22.19 -0.66
CA GLN A 9 -3.46 -22.87 -0.75
C GLN A 9 -4.30 -22.25 -1.87
N ASP A 10 -5.15 -23.05 -2.50
CA ASP A 10 -5.97 -22.62 -3.63
C ASP A 10 -7.04 -21.58 -3.26
N ASN A 11 -7.50 -21.61 -2.00
CA ASN A 11 -8.48 -20.67 -1.46
C ASN A 11 -7.85 -19.47 -0.74
N ALA A 12 -6.52 -19.35 -0.74
CA ALA A 12 -5.82 -18.24 -0.11
C ALA A 12 -5.95 -16.94 -0.93
N VAL A 13 -6.05 -15.81 -0.24
CA VAL A 13 -6.08 -14.49 -0.89
C VAL A 13 -4.70 -14.18 -1.47
N GLU A 14 -4.65 -13.68 -2.70
CA GLU A 14 -3.38 -13.28 -3.29
C GLU A 14 -2.82 -12.04 -2.58
N LEU A 15 -1.53 -12.11 -2.19
CA LEU A 15 -0.84 -11.05 -1.46
C LEU A 15 -1.01 -9.66 -2.11
N PRO A 16 -0.84 -9.47 -3.44
CA PRO A 16 -0.99 -8.14 -4.05
C PRO A 16 -2.40 -7.53 -3.94
N SER A 17 -3.41 -8.36 -3.68
CA SER A 17 -4.81 -7.93 -3.50
C SER A 17 -5.23 -7.88 -2.03
N PHE A 18 -4.34 -8.25 -1.10
CA PHE A 18 -4.64 -8.34 0.32
C PHE A 18 -4.43 -6.99 1.02
N ASN A 19 -5.43 -6.54 1.78
CA ASN A 19 -5.27 -5.37 2.66
C ASN A 19 -4.77 -5.82 4.03
N HIS A 20 -3.56 -5.41 4.39
CA HIS A 20 -2.95 -5.83 5.64
C HIS A 20 -3.60 -5.21 6.89
N PRO A 21 -3.95 -6.03 7.92
CA PRO A 21 -4.50 -5.52 9.18
C PRO A 21 -3.51 -4.57 9.88
N ARG A 22 -4.01 -3.52 10.53
CA ARG A 22 -3.18 -2.54 11.27
C ARG A 22 -2.27 -3.21 12.31
N CYS A 23 -2.75 -4.22 12.99
CA CYS A 23 -2.01 -5.03 13.95
C CYS A 23 -2.10 -6.50 13.51
N ALA A 24 -1.03 -7.04 12.93
CA ALA A 24 -0.99 -8.38 12.37
C ALA A 24 0.20 -9.17 12.93
N ALA A 25 -0.02 -10.46 13.17
CA ALA A 25 1.01 -11.45 13.43
C ALA A 25 1.04 -12.39 12.21
N TYR A 26 2.17 -12.43 11.52
CA TYR A 26 2.34 -13.27 10.34
C TYR A 26 2.95 -14.60 10.74
N VAL A 27 2.35 -15.68 10.30
CA VAL A 27 2.86 -17.03 10.53
C VAL A 27 3.19 -17.65 9.19
N LEU A 28 4.45 -18.02 9.01
CA LEU A 28 4.95 -18.59 7.78
C LEU A 28 5.07 -20.10 7.95
N GLY A 29 4.57 -20.84 6.95
CA GLY A 29 4.71 -22.30 6.90
C GLY A 29 6.18 -22.74 6.80
N PRO A 30 6.52 -23.94 7.29
CA PRO A 30 7.84 -24.53 7.07
C PRO A 30 8.08 -24.83 5.58
N GLU A 31 9.30 -24.69 5.07
CA GLU A 31 9.56 -24.81 3.61
C GLU A 31 9.17 -26.15 2.97
N LYS A 32 9.14 -27.23 3.75
CA LYS A 32 8.88 -28.60 3.27
C LYS A 32 7.62 -29.22 3.86
N ALA A 33 6.77 -28.42 4.49
CA ALA A 33 5.49 -28.88 5.04
C ALA A 33 4.48 -27.73 5.05
N SER A 34 3.20 -28.03 5.25
CA SER A 34 2.19 -26.98 5.37
C SER A 34 2.03 -26.53 6.81
N LEU A 35 1.44 -25.36 7.00
CA LEU A 35 0.85 -24.97 8.29
C LEU A 35 -0.08 -26.09 8.78
N SER A 36 0.03 -26.41 10.07
CA SER A 36 -0.82 -27.45 10.65
C SER A 36 -2.29 -27.04 10.53
N PRO A 37 -3.23 -27.99 10.33
CA PRO A 37 -4.65 -27.66 10.24
C PRO A 37 -5.16 -26.85 11.44
N ALA A 38 -4.64 -27.15 12.64
CA ALA A 38 -4.97 -26.43 13.86
C ALA A 38 -4.51 -24.96 13.85
N LEU A 39 -3.40 -24.65 13.20
CA LEU A 39 -2.87 -23.30 13.07
C LEU A 39 -3.59 -22.53 11.96
N THR A 40 -3.84 -23.19 10.81
CA THR A 40 -4.64 -22.64 9.71
C THR A 40 -6.05 -22.25 10.19
N ALA A 41 -6.70 -23.11 10.99
CA ALA A 41 -8.02 -22.83 11.56
C ALA A 41 -8.05 -21.66 12.56
N ARG A 42 -6.91 -21.22 13.08
CA ARG A 42 -6.78 -20.06 13.97
C ARG A 42 -6.42 -18.77 13.22
N CYS A 43 -6.05 -18.86 11.95
CA CYS A 43 -5.72 -17.68 11.16
C CYS A 43 -7.01 -16.94 10.78
N ASP A 44 -7.04 -15.64 11.01
CA ASP A 44 -8.14 -14.78 10.55
C ASP A 44 -8.10 -14.63 9.01
N HIS A 45 -6.89 -14.71 8.44
CA HIS A 45 -6.65 -14.66 7.01
C HIS A 45 -5.57 -15.65 6.60
N ILE A 46 -5.74 -16.28 5.44
CA ILE A 46 -4.70 -17.02 4.74
C ILE A 46 -4.39 -16.29 3.44
N ILE A 47 -3.11 -15.99 3.23
CA ILE A 47 -2.62 -15.32 2.04
C ILE A 47 -1.58 -16.16 1.32
N ARG A 48 -1.49 -16.01 0.01
CA ARG A 48 -0.49 -16.65 -0.84
C ARG A 48 0.29 -15.63 -1.65
N ILE A 49 1.57 -15.89 -1.85
CA ILE A 49 2.37 -15.19 -2.87
C ILE A 49 2.06 -15.87 -4.21
N PRO A 50 1.77 -15.15 -5.30
CA PRO A 50 1.35 -15.72 -6.58
C PRO A 50 2.55 -16.35 -7.33
N THR A 51 3.13 -17.40 -6.74
CA THR A 51 4.21 -18.22 -7.30
C THR A 51 3.73 -19.65 -7.52
N ARG A 52 4.42 -20.40 -8.40
CA ARG A 52 4.08 -21.79 -8.70
C ARG A 52 4.43 -22.76 -7.57
N PHE A 53 5.41 -22.40 -6.74
CA PHE A 53 5.95 -23.23 -5.67
C PHE A 53 6.15 -22.39 -4.41
N CYS A 54 6.29 -23.08 -3.27
CA CYS A 54 6.65 -22.45 -2.01
C CYS A 54 8.02 -21.78 -2.11
N LEU A 55 8.09 -20.55 -1.59
CA LEU A 55 9.35 -19.83 -1.48
C LEU A 55 10.10 -20.26 -0.22
N ASN A 56 11.39 -19.96 -0.19
CA ASN A 56 12.14 -19.98 1.05
C ASN A 56 11.42 -19.12 2.09
N VAL A 57 11.39 -19.58 3.36
CA VAL A 57 10.61 -18.93 4.42
C VAL A 57 11.07 -17.49 4.67
N GLY A 58 12.38 -17.22 4.58
CA GLY A 58 12.95 -15.89 4.70
C GLY A 58 12.53 -14.97 3.56
N ILE A 59 12.57 -15.48 2.33
CA ILE A 59 12.10 -14.74 1.14
C ILE A 59 10.61 -14.44 1.23
N ALA A 60 9.78 -15.40 1.63
CA ALA A 60 8.36 -15.18 1.85
C ALA A 60 8.12 -14.07 2.88
N GLY A 61 8.88 -14.07 3.98
CA GLY A 61 8.85 -13.00 4.98
C GLY A 61 9.19 -11.63 4.41
N VAL A 62 10.28 -11.53 3.65
CA VAL A 62 10.70 -10.26 3.01
C VAL A 62 9.63 -9.76 2.05
N VAL A 63 9.07 -10.63 1.20
CA VAL A 63 8.03 -10.27 0.23
C VAL A 63 6.79 -9.74 0.94
N VAL A 64 6.30 -10.44 1.96
CA VAL A 64 5.12 -10.01 2.74
C VAL A 64 5.36 -8.69 3.47
N MET A 65 6.54 -8.51 4.07
CA MET A 65 6.85 -7.28 4.80
C MET A 65 7.07 -6.09 3.86
N TYR A 66 7.64 -6.32 2.67
CA TYR A 66 7.78 -5.29 1.66
C TYR A 66 6.42 -4.89 1.08
N ASP A 67 5.54 -5.85 0.79
CA ASP A 67 4.17 -5.60 0.35
C ASP A 67 3.38 -4.79 1.40
N ARG A 68 3.47 -5.18 2.68
CA ARG A 68 2.92 -4.42 3.80
C ARG A 68 3.46 -2.99 3.85
N LEU A 69 4.76 -2.82 3.67
CA LEU A 69 5.39 -1.50 3.69
C LEU A 69 4.80 -0.61 2.59
N ILE A 70 4.73 -1.08 1.34
CA ILE A 70 4.26 -0.27 0.22
C ILE A 70 2.76 -0.01 0.24
N SER A 71 1.95 -0.93 0.78
CA SER A 71 0.49 -0.80 0.84
C SER A 71 0.00 0.06 2.02
N THR A 72 0.76 0.11 3.12
CA THR A 72 0.34 0.83 4.34
C THR A 72 1.00 2.20 4.53
N ARG A 73 2.05 2.51 3.75
CA ARG A 73 2.75 3.80 3.83
C ARG A 73 2.44 4.69 2.62
N ARG A 74 2.66 5.99 2.80
CA ARG A 74 2.53 6.99 1.73
C ARG A 74 3.85 7.09 0.96
N PHE A 75 4.00 6.27 -0.07
CA PHE A 75 5.00 6.48 -1.11
C PHE A 75 4.36 7.26 -2.27
N PRO A 76 5.11 8.12 -2.97
CA PRO A 76 4.65 8.70 -4.23
C PRO A 76 4.28 7.60 -5.23
N ALA A 77 3.36 7.90 -6.15
CA ALA A 77 3.06 6.99 -7.25
C ALA A 77 4.34 6.68 -8.04
N ARG A 78 4.49 5.42 -8.47
CA ARG A 78 5.61 5.02 -9.32
C ARG A 78 5.48 5.71 -10.69
N PRO A 79 6.56 6.29 -11.24
CA PRO A 79 6.52 6.87 -12.57
C PRO A 79 6.24 5.79 -13.62
N VAL A 80 5.64 6.19 -14.75
CA VAL A 80 5.36 5.29 -15.88
C VAL A 80 6.67 4.88 -16.58
N MET A 81 7.60 5.81 -16.70
CA MET A 81 8.92 5.57 -17.28
C MET A 81 9.92 5.14 -16.20
N PRO A 82 10.93 4.30 -16.52
CA PRO A 82 11.97 3.92 -15.57
C PRO A 82 12.64 5.15 -14.93
N GLY A 83 12.71 5.18 -13.60
CA GLY A 83 13.28 6.30 -12.84
C GLY A 83 12.68 6.44 -11.44
N GLY A 84 13.11 7.49 -10.73
CA GLY A 84 12.51 7.92 -9.47
C GLY A 84 11.35 8.89 -9.68
N PRO A 85 10.56 9.19 -8.64
CA PRO A 85 9.52 10.22 -8.71
C PRO A 85 10.13 11.56 -9.14
N ASP A 86 9.49 12.21 -10.12
CA ASP A 86 9.90 13.54 -10.56
C ASP A 86 9.50 14.59 -9.51
N VAL A 87 10.45 14.92 -8.65
CA VAL A 87 10.31 15.95 -7.62
C VAL A 87 10.22 17.37 -8.21
N THR A 88 10.61 17.60 -9.47
CA THR A 88 10.53 18.94 -10.08
C THR A 88 9.11 19.36 -10.42
N THR A 89 8.25 18.42 -10.84
CA THR A 89 6.82 18.69 -11.08
C THR A 89 6.08 19.02 -9.77
N LEU A 90 6.43 18.38 -8.65
CA LEU A 90 5.81 18.64 -7.33
C LEU A 90 6.13 20.05 -6.79
N GLU A 91 7.33 20.56 -7.03
CA GLU A 91 7.73 21.92 -6.62
C GLU A 91 6.96 23.01 -7.40
N ARG A 92 6.58 22.76 -8.66
CA ARG A 92 5.83 23.72 -9.51
C ARG A 92 4.45 24.07 -8.98
N PHE A 93 3.85 23.19 -8.18
CA PHE A 93 2.52 23.36 -7.58
C PHE A 93 2.55 23.70 -6.08
N ARG A 94 3.75 23.94 -5.51
CA ARG A 94 3.91 24.42 -4.12
C ARG A 94 3.86 25.94 -4.00
N THR A 95 4.15 26.66 -5.07
CA THR A 95 3.94 28.10 -5.14
C THR A 95 2.44 28.40 -5.23
N ALA A 96 2.00 29.38 -4.44
CA ALA A 96 0.63 29.90 -4.47
C ALA A 96 0.15 30.11 -5.92
N PRO A 97 -1.15 29.92 -6.22
CA PRO A 97 -1.67 30.13 -7.57
C PRO A 97 -1.20 31.49 -8.07
N PRO A 98 -0.81 31.60 -9.36
CA PRO A 98 -0.39 32.89 -9.92
C PRO A 98 -1.48 33.91 -9.59
N LEU A 99 -1.07 35.04 -9.02
CA LEU A 99 -1.90 36.10 -8.44
C LEU A 99 -2.92 36.73 -9.41
N GLY A 100 -3.15 36.16 -10.59
CA GLY A 100 -4.12 36.61 -11.58
C GLY A 100 -5.56 36.13 -11.35
N GLU A 101 -5.80 35.11 -10.51
CA GLU A 101 -7.16 34.57 -10.29
C GLU A 101 -7.84 35.12 -9.02
N VAL A 102 -7.10 35.82 -8.16
CA VAL A 102 -7.65 36.47 -6.94
C VAL A 102 -8.17 37.90 -7.17
N ALA A 103 -7.98 38.49 -8.35
CA ALA A 103 -8.43 39.86 -8.66
C ALA A 103 -9.81 39.93 -9.36
N LEU A 104 -10.61 38.86 -9.33
CA LEU A 104 -12.04 38.92 -9.69
C LEU A 104 -12.95 39.17 -8.48
N ALA A 105 -12.40 39.26 -7.27
CA ALA A 105 -13.14 39.54 -6.04
C ALA A 105 -13.19 41.04 -5.66
N GLU A 106 -12.49 41.93 -6.38
CA GLU A 106 -12.48 43.38 -6.08
C GLU A 106 -13.55 44.19 -6.84
N ARG A 107 -14.54 43.55 -7.46
CA ARG A 107 -15.57 44.24 -8.25
C ARG A 107 -16.90 44.52 -7.54
N ASP A 108 -17.08 44.10 -6.28
CA ASP A 108 -18.36 44.25 -5.56
C ASP A 108 -18.33 45.17 -4.33
N GLY A 109 -17.40 46.14 -4.26
CA GLY A 109 -17.15 46.91 -3.03
C GLY A 109 -17.03 48.44 -3.13
N ALA A 110 -17.29 49.08 -4.26
CA ALA A 110 -17.27 50.55 -4.35
C ALA A 110 -18.71 51.12 -4.25
N LEU A 111 -19.03 51.47 -3.01
CA LEU A 111 -20.23 52.09 -2.47
C LEU A 111 -20.82 53.21 -3.35
N ALA A 112 -22.15 53.21 -3.45
CA ALA A 112 -22.97 54.35 -3.84
C ALA A 112 -22.80 55.54 -2.86
N ASP A 113 -22.67 56.74 -3.45
CA ASP A 113 -23.21 58.10 -3.15
C ASP A 113 -23.49 58.57 -1.69
N PRO A 114 -23.48 59.90 -1.40
CA PRO A 114 -23.81 61.04 -2.28
C PRO A 114 -22.74 62.14 -2.44
#